data_AF-A0A2V6RZH3-F1
#
_entry.id   AF-A0A2V6RZH3-F1
#
_cell.length_a   1.000
_cell.length_b   1.000
_cell.length_c   1.000
_cell.angle_alpha   90.00
_cell.angle_beta   90.00
_cell.angle_gamma   90.00
#
_symmetry.space_group_name_H-M   'P 1'
#
loop_
_entity.id
_entity.type
_entity.pdbx_description
1 polymer ?
#
loop_
_entity_poly.entity_id
_entity_poly.type
_entity_poly.pdbx_seq_one_letter_code
_entity_poly.pdbx_strand_id
1 'polypeptide(L)' 'MKTIPGPTLSHHLDVLRRAGLVESRKEERYIYYSVQREAVTTLCRLLTACC' A
#
# COMPACT_ATOMS: atom_id res chain seq x y z
N MET A 1 19.33 3.11 -7.54
CA MET A 1 18.33 2.49 -6.64
C MET A 1 17.98 3.51 -5.57
N LYS A 2 16.74 3.98 -5.50
CA LYS A 2 16.33 5.07 -4.59
C LYS A 2 15.86 4.46 -3.27
N THR A 3 16.68 4.52 -2.23
CA THR A 3 16.37 3.98 -0.90
C THR A 3 15.42 4.93 -0.19
N ILE A 4 14.17 4.51 0.06
CA ILE A 4 13.21 5.29 0.85
C ILE A 4 13.57 5.12 2.34
N PRO A 5 13.73 6.21 3.12
CA PRO A 5 13.97 6.10 4.55
C PRO A 5 12.88 5.30 5.28
N GLY A 6 13.26 4.41 6.20
CA GLY A 6 12.34 3.60 7.00
C GLY A 6 11.15 4.35 7.67
N PRO A 7 11.34 5.54 8.27
CA PRO A 7 10.21 6.30 8.83
C PRO A 7 9.25 6.80 7.76
N THR A 8 9.75 7.18 6.58
CA THR A 8 8.89 7.57 5.46
C THR A 8 8.15 6.35 4.90
N LEU A 9 8.80 5.19 4.76
CA LEU A 9 8.15 3.99 4.25
C LEU A 9 6.99 3.55 5.16
N SER A 10 7.20 3.55 6.47
CA SER A 10 6.17 3.18 7.45
C SER A 10 4.97 4.11 7.40
N HIS A 11 5.21 5.42 7.24
CA HIS A 11 4.14 6.40 7.07
C HIS A 11 3.32 6.14 5.80
N HIS A 12 3.96 5.89 4.65
CA HIS A 12 3.25 5.58 3.41
C HIS A 12 2.45 4.27 3.52
N LEU A 13 3.00 3.25 4.19
CA LEU A 13 2.29 1.99 4.41
C LEU A 13 1.05 2.16 5.27
N ASP A 14 1.09 2.99 6.32
CA ASP A 14 -0.10 3.26 7.14
C ASP A 14 -1.16 4.06 6.35
N VAL A 15 -0.74 5.03 5.52
CA VAL A 15 -1.66 5.76 4.62
C VAL A 15 -2.33 4.80 3.62
N LEU A 16 -1.55 3.94 2.96
CA LEU A 16 -2.07 2.96 2.01
C LEU A 16 -2.99 1.94 2.68
N ARG A 17 -2.67 1.54 3.92
CA ARG A 17 -3.49 0.61 4.71
C ARG A 17 -4.83 1.25 5.08
N ARG A 18 -4.82 2.50 5.55
CA ARG A 18 -6.04 3.27 5.87
C ARG A 18 -6.90 3.49 4.63
N ALA A 19 -6.29 3.66 3.46
CA ALA A 19 -6.98 3.77 2.18
C ALA A 19 -7.53 2.42 1.65
N GLY A 20 -7.27 1.30 2.32
CA GLY A 20 -7.71 -0.04 1.89
C GLY A 20 -6.94 -0.61 0.68
N LEU A 21 -5.82 0.00 0.29
CA LEU A 21 -5.02 -0.41 -0.87
C LEU A 21 -3.98 -1.49 -0.52
N VAL A 22 -3.62 -1.60 0.75
CA VAL A 22 -2.77 -2.66 1.27
C VAL A 22 -3.38 -3.24 2.54
N GLU A 23 -3.11 -4.51 2.77
CA GLU A 23 -3.40 -5.20 4.03
C GLU A 23 -2.11 -5.41 4.81
N SER A 24 -2.24 -5.62 6.11
CA SER A 24 -1.11 -5.86 7.02
C SER A 24 -1.33 -7.14 7.81
N ARG A 25 -0.36 -8.05 7.77
CA ARG A 25 -0.35 -9.29 8.56
C ARG A 25 0.81 -9.24 9.54
N LYS A 26 0.50 -9.35 10.84
CA LYS A 26 1.51 -9.47 11.89
C LYS A 26 1.87 -10.93 12.08
N GLU A 27 3.14 -11.27 11.85
CA GLU A 27 3.70 -12.60 12.13
C GLU A 27 4.91 -12.44 13.05
N GLU A 28 4.80 -13.01 14.25
CA GLU A 28 5.80 -12.93 15.31
C GLU A 28 6.31 -11.50 15.57
N ARG A 29 7.51 -11.19 15.08
CA ARG A 29 8.21 -9.90 15.27
C ARG A 29 8.05 -8.95 14.08
N TYR A 30 7.45 -9.39 12.98
CA TYR A 30 7.38 -8.63 11.74
C TYR A 30 5.94 -8.32 11.34
N ILE A 31 5.77 -7.20 10.65
CA ILE A 31 4.52 -6.83 10.00
C ILE A 31 4.78 -6.91 8.49
N TYR A 32 4.07 -7.82 7.84
CA TYR A 32 4.07 -8.00 6.41
C TYR A 32 2.94 -7.18 5.79
N TYR A 33 3.23 -6.53 4.67
CA TYR A 33 2.24 -5.78 3.92
C TYR A 33 2.05 -6.44 2.55
N SER A 34 0.80 -6.64 2.16
CA SER A 34 0.43 -7.14 0.83
C SER A 34 -0.56 -6.18 0.17
N VAL A 35 -0.53 -6.15 -1.16
CA VAL A 35 -1.38 -5.25 -1.95
C VAL A 35 -2.77 -5.86 -2.13
N GLN A 36 -3.80 -5.07 -1.84
CA GLN A 36 -5.19 -5.37 -2.20
C GLN A 36 -5.39 -5.14 -3.70
N ARG A 37 -5.10 -6.18 -4.50
CA ARG A 37 -5.06 -6.07 -5.97
C ARG A 37 -6.36 -5.54 -6.57
N GLU A 38 -7.51 -5.95 -6.04
CA GLU A 38 -8.81 -5.52 -6.55
C GLU A 38 -9.05 -4.01 -6.35
N ALA A 39 -8.77 -3.52 -5.13
CA ALA A 39 -8.91 -2.11 -4.79
C ALA A 39 -7.96 -1.23 -5.63
N VAL A 40 -6.69 -1.63 -5.74
CA VAL A 40 -5.71 -0.93 -6.56
C VAL A 40 -6.09 -0.95 -8.04
N THR A 41 -6.53 -2.10 -8.57
CA THR A 41 -6.93 -2.21 -9.98
C THR A 41 -8.13 -1.33 -10.28
N THR A 42 -9.11 -1.26 -9.37
CA THR A 42 -10.29 -0.40 -9.51
C THR A 42 -9.88 1.08 -9.50
N LEU A 43 -9.01 1.49 -8.58
CA LEU A 43 -8.46 2.85 -8.55
C LEU A 43 -7.72 3.19 -9.85
N CYS A 44 -6.83 2.31 -10.30
CA CYS A 44 -6.10 2.49 -11.56
C CYS A 44 -7.08 2.63 -12.73
N ARG A 45 -8.11 1.77 -12.81
CA ARG A 45 -9.13 1.86 -13.87
C ARG A 45 -9.86 3.20 -13.86
N LEU A 46 -10.25 3.71 -12.69
CA LEU A 46 -10.88 5.03 -12.57
C LEU A 46 -9.95 6.15 -13.03
N LEU A 47 -8.68 6.11 -12.59
CA LEU A 47 -7.69 7.10 -12.98
C LEU A 47 -7.40 7.06 -14.50
N THR A 48 -7.29 5.87 -15.10
CA THR A 48 -7.06 5.72 -16.54
C THR A 48 -8.29 5.96 -17.39
N ALA A 49 -9.50 5.82 -16.85
CA ALA A 49 -10.75 6.08 -17.58
C ALA A 49 -11.09 7.57 -17.67
N CYS A 50 -10.51 8.39 -16.79
CA CYS A 50 -10.72 9.84 -16.76
C CYS A 50 -9.68 10.62 -17.61
N CYS A 51 -8.76 9.93 -18.26
CA CYS A 51 -7.73 10.46 -19.15
C CYS A 51 -7.94 9.91 -20.57
#